data_AF-A0A527ZHD4-F1
#
_entry.id   AF-A0A527ZHD4-F1
#
_cell.length_a   1.000
_cell.length_b   1.000
_cell.length_c   1.000
_cell.angle_alpha   90.00
_cell.angle_beta   90.00
_cell.angle_gamma   90.00
#
_symmetry.space_group_name_H-M   'P 1'
#
loop_
_entity.id
_entity.type
_entity.pdbx_description
1 polymer ?
#
loop_
_entity_poly.entity_id
_entity_poly.type
_entity_poly.pdbx_seq_one_letter_code
_entity_poly.pdbx_strand_id
1 'polypeptide(L)'
;LDSGTMRRYVPDFLVRLDDGGKAALNLALEVKGLRDENDKAKAQTTRELWVPGVNALGGFGRWAYAEFRDWSVMDQDFAVLVQRLVGDAR
;
A
#
# COMPACT_ATOMS: atom_id res chain seq x y z
N LEU A 1 -19.71 -12.67 0.49
CA LEU A 1 -18.91 -12.31 -0.70
C LEU A 1 -19.75 -11.29 -1.48
N ASP A 2 -19.29 -10.04 -1.55
CA ASP A 2 -20.03 -8.93 -2.22
C ASP A 2 -20.25 -9.29 -3.71
N SER A 3 -21.48 -9.08 -4.19
CA SER A 3 -22.09 -9.63 -5.42
C SER A 3 -21.48 -9.20 -6.77
N GLY A 4 -20.16 -9.29 -6.97
CA GLY A 4 -19.52 -9.05 -8.27
C GLY A 4 -19.60 -7.60 -8.78
N THR A 5 -19.98 -6.65 -7.92
CA THR A 5 -20.02 -5.24 -8.30
C THR A 5 -18.61 -4.69 -8.39
N MET A 6 -18.18 -4.30 -9.60
CA MET A 6 -16.90 -3.61 -9.78
C MET A 6 -16.92 -2.29 -9.00
N ARG A 7 -16.14 -2.22 -7.92
CA ARG A 7 -15.93 -0.98 -7.18
C ARG A 7 -14.63 -0.35 -7.63
N ARG A 8 -14.65 0.97 -7.84
CA ARG A 8 -13.44 1.76 -8.05
C ARG A 8 -12.68 1.82 -6.73
N TYR A 9 -11.49 1.23 -6.70
CA TYR A 9 -10.58 1.36 -5.58
C TYR A 9 -9.69 2.59 -5.78
N VAL A 10 -9.65 3.48 -4.80
CA VAL A 10 -8.76 4.64 -4.74
C VAL A 10 -8.18 4.64 -3.33
N PRO A 11 -6.85 4.52 -3.16
CA PRO A 11 -6.24 4.56 -1.83
C PRO A 11 -6.33 5.97 -1.24
N ASP A 12 -6.24 6.07 0.09
CA ASP A 12 -6.19 7.38 0.76
C ASP A 12 -4.99 8.21 0.27
N PHE A 13 -3.84 7.57 0.12
CA PHE A 13 -2.63 8.19 -0.42
C PHE A 13 -1.95 7.30 -1.46
N LEU A 14 -1.46 7.95 -2.52
CA LEU A 14 -0.51 7.36 -3.45
C LEU A 14 0.84 8.08 -3.28
N VAL A 15 1.79 7.40 -2.65
CA VAL A 15 3.10 7.96 -2.33
C VAL A 15 4.12 7.45 -3.35
N ARG A 16 4.96 8.33 -3.87
CA ARG A 16 6.10 7.96 -4.70
C ARG A 16 7.39 8.19 -3.91
N LEU A 17 8.13 7.12 -3.68
CA LEU A 17 9.36 7.11 -2.90
C LEU A 17 10.56 6.85 -3.81
N ASP A 18 11.61 7.64 -3.64
CA ASP A 18 12.95 7.29 -4.12
C ASP A 18 13.64 6.49 -3.01
N ASP A 19 13.68 5.18 -3.17
CA ASP A 19 14.33 4.24 -2.26
C ASP A 19 15.72 3.82 -2.75
N GLY A 20 16.27 4.47 -3.79
CA GLY A 20 17.56 4.07 -4.39
C GLY A 20 17.48 2.85 -5.30
N GLY A 21 16.29 2.30 -5.54
CA GLY A 21 16.07 1.25 -6.53
C GLY A 21 16.16 1.75 -7.98
N LYS A 22 16.12 0.81 -8.94
CA LYS A 22 16.21 1.12 -10.38
C LYS A 22 15.13 2.08 -10.91
N ALA A 23 13.99 2.16 -10.23
CA ALA A 23 12.89 3.07 -10.53
C ALA A 23 12.14 3.36 -9.23
N ALA A 24 11.55 4.55 -9.08
CA ALA A 24 10.82 4.93 -7.87
C ALA A 24 9.75 3.89 -7.44
N LEU A 25 9.60 3.72 -6.14
CA LEU A 25 8.58 2.85 -5.54
C LEU A 25 7.25 3.61 -5.43
N ASN A 26 6.18 3.05 -5.98
CA ASN A 26 4.83 3.52 -5.76
C ASN A 26 4.23 2.78 -4.55
N LEU A 27 3.73 3.52 -3.57
CA LEU A 27 3.15 2.98 -2.36
C LEU A 27 1.68 3.38 -2.30
N ALA A 28 0.79 2.39 -2.35
CA ALA A 28 -0.61 2.58 -1.98
C ALA A 28 -0.70 2.56 -0.45
N LEU A 29 -1.08 3.68 0.14
CA LEU A 29 -1.11 3.86 1.59
C LEU A 29 -2.55 4.16 2.05
N GLU A 30 -3.00 3.38 3.03
CA GLU A 30 -4.32 3.51 3.66
C GLU A 30 -4.16 3.95 5.13
N VAL A 31 -5.10 4.76 5.62
CA VAL A 31 -5.18 5.18 7.02
C VAL A 31 -6.55 4.80 7.55
N LYS A 32 -6.61 3.84 8.49
CA LYS A 32 -7.86 3.31 9.03
C LYS A 32 -7.92 3.53 10.54
N GLY A 33 -9.00 4.12 11.04
CA GLY A 33 -9.26 4.27 12.48
C GLY A 33 -9.98 3.05 13.08
N LEU A 34 -11.22 2.79 12.65
CA LEU A 34 -11.98 1.58 13.00
C LEU A 34 -12.24 0.77 11.73
N ARG A 35 -11.83 -0.50 11.72
CA ARG A 35 -12.10 -1.41 10.60
C ARG A 35 -13.48 -2.03 10.70
N ASP A 36 -14.25 -1.93 9.64
CA ASP A 36 -15.30 -2.91 9.37
C ASP A 36 -14.72 -4.14 8.64
N GLU A 37 -15.51 -5.23 8.51
CA GLU A 37 -15.08 -6.43 7.79
C GLU A 37 -14.79 -6.17 6.30
N ASN A 38 -15.35 -5.10 5.74
CA ASN A 38 -15.16 -4.73 4.34
C ASN A 38 -13.79 -4.06 4.13
N ASP A 39 -13.34 -3.23 5.06
CA ASP A 39 -12.00 -2.62 5.06
C ASP A 39 -10.91 -3.69 5.12
N LYS A 40 -11.11 -4.75 5.90
CA LYS A 40 -10.18 -5.90 5.96
C LYS A 40 -10.08 -6.60 4.61
N ALA A 41 -11.22 -6.90 3.97
CA ALA A 41 -11.26 -7.61 2.70
C ALA A 41 -10.58 -6.80 1.57
N LYS A 42 -10.77 -5.48 1.55
CA LYS A 42 -10.12 -4.59 0.55
C LYS A 42 -8.61 -4.48 0.75
N ALA A 43 -8.16 -4.29 1.99
CA ALA A 43 -6.74 -4.23 2.32
C ALA A 43 -6.04 -5.53 1.98
N GLN A 44 -6.65 -6.67 2.36
CA GLN A 44 -6.13 -8.00 2.05
C GLN A 44 -6.03 -8.21 0.54
N THR A 45 -7.11 -7.93 -0.21
CA THR A 45 -7.13 -8.06 -1.67
C THR A 45 -6.05 -7.22 -2.34
N THR A 46 -5.87 -5.97 -1.89
CA THR A 46 -4.87 -5.06 -2.46
C THR A 46 -3.46 -5.58 -2.20
N ARG A 47 -3.17 -6.00 -0.97
CA ARG A 47 -1.86 -6.51 -0.54
C ARG A 47 -1.50 -7.85 -1.19
N GLU A 48 -2.44 -8.77 -1.25
CA GLU A 48 -2.17 -10.18 -1.59
C GLU A 48 -2.41 -10.50 -3.06
N LEU A 49 -3.27 -9.74 -3.75
CA LEU A 49 -3.62 -10.01 -5.15
C LEU A 49 -3.18 -8.89 -6.08
N TRP A 50 -3.59 -7.64 -5.79
CA TRP A 50 -3.38 -6.54 -6.73
C TRP A 50 -1.91 -6.11 -6.83
N VAL A 51 -1.22 -5.89 -5.71
CA VAL A 51 0.21 -5.52 -5.70
C VAL A 51 1.09 -6.58 -6.39
N PRO A 52 0.96 -7.89 -6.07
CA PRO A 52 1.69 -8.92 -6.80
C PRO A 52 1.34 -8.94 -8.30
N GLY A 53 0.07 -8.78 -8.65
CA GLY A 53 -0.40 -8.78 -10.03
C GLY A 53 0.20 -7.63 -10.86
N VAL A 54 0.14 -6.39 -10.35
CA VAL A 54 0.69 -5.23 -11.07
C VAL A 54 2.21 -5.31 -11.21
N ASN A 55 2.91 -5.82 -10.19
CA ASN A 55 4.35 -6.04 -10.25
C ASN A 55 4.70 -7.14 -11.26
N ALA A 56 3.92 -8.22 -11.34
CA ALA A 56 4.14 -9.30 -12.31
C ALA A 56 3.93 -8.85 -13.77
N LEU A 57 3.05 -7.87 -14.01
CA LEU A 57 2.86 -7.27 -15.35
C LEU A 57 4.08 -6.45 -15.80
N GLY A 58 4.91 -5.94 -14.87
CA GLY A 58 6.19 -5.29 -15.15
C GLY A 58 6.13 -3.89 -15.81
N GLY A 59 5.00 -3.49 -16.38
CA GLY A 59 4.86 -2.24 -17.14
C GLY A 59 4.57 -0.98 -16.31
N PHE A 60 4.25 -1.13 -15.02
CA PHE A 60 3.74 -0.03 -14.19
C PHE A 60 4.71 0.43 -13.08
N GLY A 61 5.98 0.02 -13.16
CA GLY A 61 6.98 0.29 -12.12
C GLY A 61 6.83 -0.64 -10.91
N ARG A 62 7.44 -0.26 -9.79
CA ARG A 62 7.42 -1.06 -8.55
C ARG A 62 6.29 -0.58 -7.65
N TRP A 63 5.54 -1.53 -7.07
CA TRP A 63 4.41 -1.24 -6.19
C TRP A 63 4.55 -1.95 -4.85
N ALA A 64 4.17 -1.24 -3.78
CA ALA A 64 4.02 -1.74 -2.43
C ALA A 64 2.70 -1.23 -1.83
N TYR A 65 2.30 -1.85 -0.71
CA TYR A 65 1.11 -1.46 0.05
C TYR A 65 1.46 -1.32 1.54
N ALA A 66 0.92 -0.28 2.18
CA ALA A 66 0.99 -0.09 3.62
C ALA A 66 -0.36 0.39 4.17
N GLU A 67 -0.58 0.12 5.45
CA GLU A 67 -1.78 0.55 6.17
C GLU A 67 -1.38 1.02 7.56
N PHE A 68 -1.81 2.22 7.94
CA PHE A 68 -1.72 2.73 9.31
C PHE A 68 -3.06 2.56 10.02
N ARG A 69 -3.00 2.14 11.28
CA ARG A 69 -4.19 1.79 12.09
C ARG A 69 -4.44 2.72 13.25
N ASP A 70 -3.44 3.50 13.62
CA ASP A 70 -3.52 4.44 14.72
C ASP A 70 -2.97 5.78 14.22
N TRP A 71 -3.87 6.75 14.09
CA TRP A 71 -3.53 8.08 13.60
C TRP A 71 -2.59 8.82 14.57
N SER A 72 -2.62 8.49 15.87
CA SER A 72 -1.83 9.18 16.89
C SER A 72 -0.33 8.90 16.79
N VAL A 73 0.05 7.78 16.16
CA VAL A 73 1.45 7.36 15.96
C VAL A 73 1.86 7.31 14.50
N MET A 74 1.02 7.83 13.60
CA MET A 74 1.21 7.73 12.15
C MET A 74 2.55 8.33 11.67
N ASP A 75 3.03 9.39 12.31
CA ASP A 75 4.33 10.01 11.96
C ASP A 75 5.50 9.05 12.25
N GLN A 76 5.44 8.34 13.39
CA GLN A 76 6.45 7.35 13.77
C GLN A 76 6.38 6.13 12.87
N ASP A 77 5.18 5.61 12.62
CA ASP A 77 4.95 4.46 11.74
C ASP A 77 5.41 4.77 10.30
N PHE A 78 5.18 5.99 9.82
CA PHE A 78 5.65 6.43 8.52
C PHE A 78 7.18 6.54 8.46
N ALA A 79 7.82 7.10 9.48
CA ALA A 79 9.28 7.15 9.55
C ALA A 79 9.90 5.74 9.53
N VAL A 80 9.34 4.80 10.29
CA VAL A 80 9.79 3.38 10.30
C VAL A 80 9.56 2.73 8.93
N LEU A 81 8.40 2.96 8.31
CA LEU A 81 8.09 2.43 6.99
C LEU A 81 9.08 2.93 5.93
N VAL A 82 9.33 4.24 5.88
CA VAL A 82 10.29 4.84 4.95
C VAL A 82 11.69 4.30 5.22
N GLN A 83 12.13 4.25 6.48
CA GLN A 83 13.44 3.74 6.84
C GLN A 83 13.63 2.28 6.38
N ARG A 84 12.62 1.44 6.54
CA ARG A 84 12.65 0.06 6.05
C ARG A 84 12.73 0.00 4.53
N LEU A 85 11.86 0.72 3.83
CA LEU A 85 11.79 0.67 2.36
C LEU A 85 13.06 1.22 1.70
N VAL A 86 13.66 2.26 2.28
CA VAL A 86 14.91 2.87 1.78
C VAL A 86 16.14 2.09 2.26
N GLY A 87 16.11 1.54 3.48
CA GLY A 87 17.23 0.81 4.08
C GLY A 87 17.45 -0.59 3.53
N ASP A 88 16.37 -1.28 3.13
CA ASP A 88 16.41 -2.62 2.53
C ASP A 88 16.90 -2.61 1.07
N ALA A 89 17.02 -1.44 0.44
CA ALA A 89 17.41 -1.28 -0.96
C ALA A 89 18.93 -1.23 -1.22
N ARG A 90 19.75 -1.58 -0.22
CA ARG A 90 21.22 -1.59 -0.31
C ARG A 90 21.81 -2.95 -0.70
#